data_AF-A0A5C5VJS9-F1
#
_entry.id   AF-A0A5C5VJS9-F1
#
_cell.length_a   1.000
_cell.length_b   1.000
_cell.length_c   1.000
_cell.angle_alpha   90.00
_cell.angle_beta   90.00
_cell.angle_gamma   90.00
#
_symmetry.space_group_name_H-M   'P 1'
#
loop_
_entity.id
_entity.type
_entity.pdbx_description
1 polymer ?
#
loop_
_entity_poly.entity_id
_entity_poly.type
_entity_poly.pdbx_seq_one_letter_code
_entity_poly.pdbx_strand_id
1 'polypeptide(L)'
;MKIRHMIWIVLGVVGAIFLFFVVATVMTVDDWSRDLSTNVAETKIKASDPLLRPIFRKGSVTCARWVVEKEIAEMPRWTLGDVTEGDGEAVLHATRKTPLWGFVDDIRITIKPTNEEGVSVDVYSKSRLGKGDLGQNPRNIKELTRRLQEVDEAAWDCDEGGSPEEK
;
A
#
# COMPACT_ATOMS: atom_id res chain seq x y z
N MET A 1 -4.23 -39.49 33.84
CA MET A 1 -2.88 -39.06 33.39
C MET A 1 -2.84 -38.54 31.95
N LYS A 2 -3.52 -39.19 30.98
CA LYS A 2 -3.53 -38.79 29.55
C LYS A 2 -4.08 -37.39 29.26
N ILE A 3 -5.15 -36.97 29.95
CA ILE A 3 -5.81 -35.66 29.72
C ILE A 3 -4.91 -34.47 30.12
N ARG A 4 -4.25 -34.52 31.29
CA ARG A 4 -3.29 -33.48 31.70
C ARG A 4 -2.12 -33.37 30.72
N HIS A 5 -1.60 -34.49 30.24
CA HIS A 5 -0.53 -34.50 29.23
C HIS A 5 -1.01 -33.89 27.90
N MET A 6 -2.21 -34.22 27.45
CA MET A 6 -2.82 -33.64 26.26
C MET A 6 -3.04 -32.13 26.39
N ILE A 7 -3.47 -31.64 27.56
CA ILE A 7 -3.62 -30.20 27.83
C ILE A 7 -2.27 -29.48 27.70
N TRP A 8 -1.19 -30.01 28.27
CA TRP A 8 0.14 -29.39 28.15
C TRP A 8 0.67 -29.38 26.72
N ILE A 9 0.38 -30.43 25.93
CA ILE A 9 0.72 -30.46 24.49
C ILE A 9 -0.05 -29.36 23.75
N VAL A 10 -1.37 -29.26 23.96
CA VAL A 10 -2.20 -28.22 23.32
C VAL A 10 -1.73 -26.81 23.71
N LEU A 11 -1.46 -26.56 25.00
CA LEU A 11 -0.94 -25.27 25.46
C LEU A 11 0.44 -24.96 24.87
N GLY A 12 1.31 -25.97 24.76
CA GLY A 12 2.61 -25.83 24.11
C GLY A 12 2.50 -25.46 22.63
N VAL A 13 1.60 -26.11 21.89
CA VAL A 13 1.33 -25.82 20.48
C VAL A 13 0.73 -24.42 20.31
N VAL A 14 -0.28 -24.05 21.10
CA VAL A 14 -0.88 -22.72 21.06
C VAL A 14 0.16 -21.64 21.39
N GLY A 15 0.98 -21.87 22.41
CA GLY A 15 2.08 -20.97 22.77
C GLY A 15 3.12 -20.82 21.67
N ALA A 16 3.49 -21.92 20.99
CA ALA A 16 4.43 -21.89 19.87
C ALA A 16 3.86 -21.12 18.66
N ILE A 17 2.57 -21.32 18.34
CA ILE A 17 1.87 -20.57 17.28
C ILE A 17 1.86 -19.08 17.62
N PHE A 18 1.49 -18.73 18.85
CA PHE A 18 1.50 -17.33 19.30
C PHE A 18 2.89 -16.71 19.21
N LEU A 19 3.93 -17.40 19.68
CA LEU A 19 5.31 -16.94 19.61
C LEU A 19 5.76 -16.73 18.15
N PHE A 20 5.41 -17.64 17.25
CA PHE A 20 5.68 -17.51 15.82
C PHE A 20 5.06 -16.22 15.25
N PHE A 21 3.81 -15.91 15.55
CA PHE A 21 3.16 -14.67 15.12
C PHE A 21 3.82 -13.41 15.69
N VAL A 22 4.27 -13.45 16.95
CA VAL A 22 4.99 -12.33 17.57
C VAL A 22 6.33 -12.11 16.86
N VAL A 23 7.11 -13.18 16.65
CA VAL A 23 8.41 -13.10 15.96
C VAL A 23 8.22 -12.62 14.53
N ALA A 24 7.26 -13.17 13.78
CA ALA A 24 6.95 -12.73 12.43
C ALA A 24 6.60 -11.23 12.37
N THR A 25 5.80 -10.74 13.33
CA THR A 25 5.49 -9.31 13.42
C THR A 25 6.74 -8.47 13.66
N VAL A 26 7.56 -8.86 14.63
CA VAL A 26 8.82 -8.17 14.98
C VAL A 26 9.78 -8.11 13.79
N MET A 27 9.86 -9.17 12.98
CA MET A 27 10.73 -9.24 11.80
C MET A 27 10.29 -8.33 10.65
N THR A 28 9.05 -7.79 10.68
CA THR A 28 8.55 -6.88 9.63
C THR A 28 8.76 -5.40 9.96
N VAL A 29 9.16 -5.09 11.20
CA VAL A 29 9.34 -3.73 11.71
C VAL A 29 10.78 -3.28 11.46
N ASP A 30 10.95 -2.35 10.52
CA ASP A 30 12.27 -1.85 10.12
C ASP A 30 12.75 -0.72 11.06
N ASP A 31 11.83 0.09 11.61
CA ASP A 31 12.15 1.23 12.49
C ASP A 31 11.19 1.28 13.69
N TRP A 32 11.60 0.66 14.80
CA TRP A 32 10.81 0.59 16.03
C TRP A 32 10.46 1.95 16.63
N SER A 33 11.34 2.94 16.52
CA SER A 33 11.10 4.27 17.08
C SER A 33 9.97 4.96 16.32
N ARG A 34 10.03 4.91 14.98
CA ARG A 34 9.01 5.45 14.10
C ARG A 34 7.69 4.67 14.25
N ASP A 35 7.74 3.36 14.09
CA ASP A 35 6.57 2.49 13.92
C ASP A 35 5.69 2.39 15.17
N LEU A 36 6.25 2.66 16.37
CA LEU A 36 5.49 2.74 17.62
C LEU A 36 4.88 4.13 17.89
N SER A 37 5.41 5.18 17.24
CA SER A 37 5.05 6.58 17.54
C SER A 37 4.34 7.31 16.40
N THR A 38 4.42 6.80 15.17
CA THR A 38 3.70 7.32 14.01
C THR A 38 2.79 6.26 13.38
N ASN A 39 1.65 6.75 12.89
CA ASN A 39 0.67 5.97 12.17
C ASN A 39 0.47 6.49 10.74
N VAL A 40 1.48 7.19 10.20
CA VAL A 40 1.47 7.81 8.88
C VAL A 40 2.77 7.48 8.15
N ALA A 41 2.66 7.23 6.85
CA ALA A 41 3.78 7.23 5.92
C ALA A 41 3.39 7.93 4.62
N GLU A 42 4.38 8.45 3.91
CA GLU A 42 4.20 9.09 2.61
C GLU A 42 5.43 8.84 1.73
N THR A 43 5.24 8.88 0.42
CA THR A 43 6.35 8.85 -0.53
C THR A 43 7.21 10.10 -0.40
N LYS A 44 8.54 9.94 -0.43
CA LYS A 44 9.49 11.06 -0.38
C LYS A 44 10.56 10.89 -1.43
N ILE A 45 10.86 11.95 -2.19
CA ILE A 45 11.86 11.94 -3.27
C ILE A 45 13.22 11.39 -2.78
N LYS A 46 13.62 11.76 -1.56
CA LYS A 46 14.88 11.33 -0.93
C LYS A 46 14.72 10.20 0.08
N ALA A 47 13.65 9.39 -0.02
CA ALA A 47 13.51 8.21 0.84
C ALA A 47 14.69 7.25 0.64
N SER A 48 15.20 6.69 1.73
CA SER A 48 16.29 5.69 1.68
C SER A 48 15.85 4.44 0.93
N ASP A 49 14.65 3.94 1.23
CA ASP A 49 13.99 2.84 0.52
C ASP A 49 13.42 3.33 -0.83
N PRO A 50 13.87 2.79 -1.98
CA PRO A 50 13.35 3.16 -3.29
C PRO A 50 11.84 2.95 -3.47
N LEU A 51 11.25 1.97 -2.77
CA LEU A 51 9.81 1.67 -2.85
C LEU A 51 8.95 2.70 -2.09
N LEU A 52 9.58 3.57 -1.30
CA LEU A 52 8.95 4.70 -0.61
C LEU A 52 9.20 6.04 -1.34
N ARG A 53 9.63 5.99 -2.61
CA ARG A 53 9.76 7.19 -3.46
C ARG A 53 8.54 7.32 -4.38
N PRO A 54 8.22 8.54 -4.85
CA PRO A 54 7.20 8.72 -5.88
C PRO A 54 7.55 7.95 -7.15
N ILE A 55 6.55 7.44 -7.84
CA ILE A 55 6.74 6.75 -9.12
C ILE A 55 6.68 7.78 -10.23
N PHE A 56 7.66 7.75 -11.13
CA PHE A 56 7.67 8.57 -12.33
C PHE A 56 7.46 7.68 -13.56
N ARG A 57 6.56 8.11 -14.45
CA ARG A 57 6.22 7.42 -15.71
C ARG A 57 5.99 8.44 -16.80
N LYS A 58 6.29 8.08 -18.05
CA LYS A 58 5.81 8.83 -19.21
C LYS A 58 4.30 8.62 -19.38
N GLY A 59 3.65 9.57 -20.05
CA GLY A 59 2.21 9.51 -20.34
C GLY A 59 1.40 10.59 -19.64
N SER A 60 0.09 10.37 -19.53
CA SER A 60 -0.87 11.37 -19.05
C SER A 60 -1.49 10.99 -17.70
N VAL A 61 -2.03 11.99 -16.99
CA VAL A 61 -2.72 11.80 -15.71
C VAL A 61 -3.93 10.87 -15.87
N THR A 62 -4.65 10.95 -16.98
CA THR A 62 -5.82 10.10 -17.27
C THR A 62 -5.44 8.62 -17.35
N CYS A 63 -4.37 8.28 -18.07
CA CYS A 63 -3.92 6.90 -18.24
C CYS A 63 -3.35 6.35 -16.94
N ALA A 64 -2.51 7.14 -16.27
CA ALA A 64 -1.96 6.78 -14.99
C ALA A 64 -3.06 6.54 -13.94
N ARG A 65 -4.11 7.36 -13.93
CA ARG A 65 -5.30 7.13 -13.11
C ARG A 65 -5.93 5.78 -13.41
N TRP A 66 -6.22 5.49 -14.69
CA TRP A 66 -6.82 4.22 -15.09
C TRP A 66 -5.98 3.01 -14.66
N VAL A 67 -4.65 3.06 -14.88
CA VAL A 67 -3.73 2.02 -14.41
C VAL A 67 -3.84 1.85 -12.90
N VAL A 68 -3.75 2.94 -12.13
CA VAL A 68 -3.80 2.87 -10.67
C VAL A 68 -5.14 2.31 -10.16
N GLU A 69 -6.27 2.73 -10.73
CA GLU A 69 -7.60 2.21 -10.38
C GLU A 69 -7.70 0.71 -10.63
N LYS A 70 -7.28 0.26 -11.82
CA LYS A 70 -7.28 -1.15 -12.21
C LYS A 70 -6.41 -1.98 -11.26
N GLU A 71 -5.19 -1.52 -11.01
CA GLU A 71 -4.26 -2.26 -10.15
C GLU A 71 -4.77 -2.35 -8.70
N ILE A 72 -5.33 -1.27 -8.15
CA ILE A 72 -5.92 -1.28 -6.80
C ILE A 72 -7.11 -2.25 -6.73
N ALA A 73 -7.94 -2.32 -7.76
CA ALA A 73 -9.10 -3.21 -7.80
C ALA A 73 -8.72 -4.70 -7.79
N GLU A 74 -7.55 -5.07 -8.31
CA GLU A 74 -7.03 -6.44 -8.33
C GLU A 74 -6.27 -6.82 -7.05
N MET A 75 -5.88 -5.84 -6.22
CA MET A 75 -5.08 -6.08 -5.03
C MET A 75 -5.92 -6.62 -3.85
N PRO A 76 -5.49 -7.71 -3.20
CA PRO A 76 -6.25 -8.31 -2.12
C PRO A 76 -6.29 -7.43 -0.86
N ARG A 77 -7.49 -7.21 -0.31
CA ARG A 77 -7.77 -6.37 0.87
C ARG A 77 -7.60 -4.87 0.63
N TRP A 78 -7.45 -4.45 -0.61
CA TRP A 78 -7.57 -3.06 -1.03
C TRP A 78 -9.00 -2.78 -1.48
N THR A 79 -9.44 -1.55 -1.35
CA THR A 79 -10.75 -1.11 -1.80
C THR A 79 -10.61 0.32 -2.30
N LEU A 80 -10.87 0.52 -3.59
CA LEU A 80 -10.95 1.84 -4.20
C LEU A 80 -12.18 2.58 -3.65
N GLY A 81 -11.98 3.86 -3.34
CA GLY A 81 -13.01 4.79 -2.90
C GLY A 81 -13.16 5.92 -3.91
N ASP A 82 -13.36 7.14 -3.40
CA ASP A 82 -13.61 8.31 -4.24
C ASP A 82 -12.41 8.71 -5.08
N VAL A 83 -12.69 9.19 -6.29
CA VAL A 83 -11.71 9.75 -7.22
C VAL A 83 -12.12 11.18 -7.53
N THR A 84 -11.19 12.11 -7.33
CA THR A 84 -11.38 13.54 -7.62
C THR A 84 -10.39 13.97 -8.68
N GLU A 85 -10.89 14.64 -9.73
CA GLU A 85 -10.05 15.25 -10.76
C GLU A 85 -10.16 16.78 -10.67
N GLY A 86 -9.04 17.47 -10.86
CA GLY A 86 -9.01 18.93 -10.81
C GLY A 86 -7.61 19.48 -11.06
N ASP A 87 -7.52 20.66 -11.68
CA ASP A 87 -6.26 21.37 -11.96
C ASP A 87 -5.22 20.53 -12.74
N GLY A 88 -5.68 19.58 -13.56
CA GLY A 88 -4.82 18.66 -14.31
C GLY A 88 -4.21 17.55 -13.46
N GLU A 89 -4.64 17.39 -12.21
CA GLU A 89 -4.25 16.32 -11.28
C GLU A 89 -5.42 15.37 -11.02
N ALA A 90 -5.10 14.15 -10.57
CA ALA A 90 -6.08 13.18 -10.08
C ALA A 90 -5.73 12.73 -8.66
N VAL A 91 -6.72 12.69 -7.77
CA VAL A 91 -6.59 12.22 -6.39
C VAL A 91 -7.53 11.06 -6.17
N LEU A 92 -6.97 9.89 -5.88
CA LEU A 92 -7.71 8.67 -5.60
C LEU A 92 -7.62 8.38 -4.11
N HIS A 93 -8.75 8.00 -3.52
CA HIS A 93 -8.82 7.47 -2.18
C HIS A 93 -8.98 5.96 -2.24
N ALA A 94 -8.22 5.24 -1.42
CA ALA A 94 -8.36 3.81 -1.23
C ALA A 94 -8.28 3.48 0.25
N THR A 95 -8.73 2.28 0.62
CA THR A 95 -8.53 1.73 1.95
C THR A 95 -7.87 0.38 1.86
N ARG A 96 -7.06 0.05 2.88
CA ARG A 96 -6.43 -1.26 3.00
C ARG A 96 -6.76 -1.87 4.36
N LYS A 97 -7.20 -3.12 4.37
CA LYS A 97 -7.50 -3.86 5.61
C LYS A 97 -6.35 -4.79 6.02
N THR A 98 -5.94 -4.73 7.29
CA THR A 98 -4.97 -5.68 7.85
C THR A 98 -5.54 -7.09 7.98
N PRO A 99 -4.74 -8.14 7.73
CA PRO A 99 -5.25 -9.52 7.67
C PRO A 99 -5.73 -10.08 9.01
N LEU A 100 -5.02 -9.79 10.10
CA LEU A 100 -5.27 -10.47 11.38
C LEU A 100 -6.33 -9.79 12.23
N TRP A 101 -6.38 -8.46 12.19
CA TRP A 101 -7.23 -7.65 13.08
C TRP A 101 -8.21 -6.75 12.34
N GLY A 102 -8.14 -6.69 11.00
CA GLY A 102 -9.07 -5.89 10.21
C GLY A 102 -8.94 -4.37 10.37
N PHE A 103 -7.85 -3.88 10.98
CA PHE A 103 -7.55 -2.45 11.02
C PHE A 103 -7.52 -1.87 9.61
N VAL A 104 -8.11 -0.68 9.48
CA VAL A 104 -8.27 0.02 8.22
C VAL A 104 -7.26 1.16 8.17
N ASP A 105 -6.47 1.17 7.10
CA ASP A 105 -5.60 2.28 6.72
C ASP A 105 -6.25 3.02 5.55
N ASP A 106 -6.24 4.35 5.60
CA ASP A 106 -6.65 5.23 4.51
C ASP A 106 -5.42 5.56 3.65
N ILE A 107 -5.56 5.39 2.35
CA ILE A 107 -4.53 5.66 1.36
C ILE A 107 -5.05 6.76 0.43
N ARG A 108 -4.24 7.80 0.26
CA ARG A 108 -4.44 8.84 -0.75
C ARG A 108 -3.35 8.69 -1.79
N ILE A 109 -3.74 8.52 -3.04
CA ILE A 109 -2.85 8.49 -4.18
C ILE A 109 -3.07 9.79 -4.95
N THR A 110 -2.00 10.51 -5.22
CA THR A 110 -2.04 11.77 -5.95
C THR A 110 -1.20 11.64 -7.22
N ILE A 111 -1.83 11.90 -8.36
CA ILE A 111 -1.24 11.79 -9.68
C ILE A 111 -1.13 13.20 -10.24
N LYS A 112 0.09 13.63 -10.56
CA LYS A 112 0.38 15.00 -11.04
C LYS A 112 1.16 14.94 -12.34
N PRO A 113 0.96 15.90 -13.26
CA PRO A 113 1.85 16.04 -14.41
C PRO A 113 3.25 16.46 -13.93
N THR A 114 4.27 16.00 -14.63
CA THR A 114 5.64 16.48 -14.45
C THR A 114 6.00 17.52 -15.50
N ASN A 115 7.12 18.22 -15.30
CA ASN A 115 7.65 19.16 -16.30
C ASN A 115 8.16 18.44 -17.56
N GLU A 116 8.48 17.15 -17.43
CA GLU A 116 8.77 16.24 -18.53
C GLU A 116 7.46 15.54 -18.91
N GLU A 117 7.26 15.18 -20.18
CA GLU A 117 6.03 14.55 -20.73
C GLU A 117 5.66 13.23 -20.00
N GLY A 118 5.06 13.37 -18.83
CA GLY A 118 4.91 12.30 -17.86
C GLY A 118 4.19 12.75 -16.59
N VAL A 119 4.15 11.83 -15.63
CA VAL A 119 3.43 11.97 -14.38
C VAL A 119 4.25 11.50 -13.19
N SER A 120 3.94 12.05 -12.02
CA SER A 120 4.34 11.52 -10.72
C SER A 120 3.14 10.91 -10.01
N VAL A 121 3.35 9.75 -9.37
CA VAL A 121 2.38 9.11 -8.48
C VAL A 121 2.94 9.16 -7.06
N ASP A 122 2.32 9.97 -6.23
CA ASP A 122 2.62 10.15 -4.82
C ASP A 122 1.60 9.40 -3.96
N VAL A 123 2.06 8.75 -2.88
CA VAL A 123 1.20 7.94 -2.02
C VAL A 123 1.36 8.36 -0.57
N TYR A 124 0.24 8.60 0.09
CA TYR A 124 0.13 8.86 1.52
C TYR A 124 -0.74 7.76 2.15
N SER A 125 -0.28 7.14 3.24
CA SER A 125 -1.00 6.10 3.98
C SER A 125 -1.08 6.45 5.45
N LYS A 126 -2.28 6.31 6.04
CA LYS A 126 -2.53 6.60 7.46
C LYS A 126 -3.47 5.60 8.09
N SER A 127 -3.15 5.10 9.27
CA SER A 127 -4.05 4.25 10.03
C SER A 127 -5.18 5.07 10.68
N ARG A 128 -6.42 4.55 10.66
CA ARG A 128 -7.57 5.20 11.33
C ARG A 128 -7.52 5.14 12.84
N LEU A 129 -6.81 4.16 13.39
CA LEU A 129 -6.74 3.87 14.82
C LEU A 129 -5.28 3.77 15.28
N GLY A 130 -5.04 4.18 16.53
CA GLY A 130 -3.73 4.08 17.17
C GLY A 130 -2.77 5.22 16.82
N LYS A 131 -1.67 5.31 17.58
CA LYS A 131 -0.57 6.27 17.36
C LYS A 131 0.60 5.67 16.59
N GLY A 132 0.75 4.34 16.64
CA GLY A 132 1.73 3.57 15.88
C GLY A 132 1.05 2.67 14.85
N ASP A 133 1.80 2.23 13.85
CA ASP A 133 1.33 1.34 12.79
C ASP A 133 2.14 0.03 12.68
N LEU A 134 3.17 -0.16 13.52
CA LEU A 134 4.08 -1.31 13.45
C LEU A 134 4.67 -1.51 12.04
N GLY A 135 4.89 -0.43 11.30
CA GLY A 135 5.42 -0.44 9.94
C GLY A 135 4.38 -0.71 8.85
N GLN A 136 3.08 -0.74 9.20
CA GLN A 136 2.04 -1.10 8.25
C GLN A 136 1.87 -0.07 7.13
N ASN A 137 1.90 1.24 7.40
CA ASN A 137 1.71 2.25 6.35
C ASN A 137 2.86 2.26 5.33
N PRO A 138 4.15 2.21 5.73
CA PRO A 138 5.22 2.00 4.77
C PRO A 138 5.04 0.72 3.97
N ARG A 139 4.64 -0.40 4.59
CA ARG A 139 4.38 -1.66 3.86
C ARG A 139 3.25 -1.53 2.84
N ASN A 140 2.18 -0.80 3.15
CA ASN A 140 1.09 -0.54 2.20
C ASN A 140 1.61 0.23 0.97
N ILE A 141 2.41 1.29 1.20
CA ILE A 141 3.04 2.06 0.11
C ILE A 141 3.94 1.14 -0.73
N LYS A 142 4.82 0.35 -0.09
CA LYS A 142 5.72 -0.57 -0.80
C LYS A 142 4.96 -1.61 -1.63
N GLU A 143 3.85 -2.13 -1.12
CA GLU A 143 2.98 -3.09 -1.81
C GLU A 143 2.40 -2.48 -3.09
N LEU A 144 1.82 -1.28 -3.00
CA LEU A 144 1.27 -0.55 -4.15
C LEU A 144 2.38 -0.15 -5.13
N THR A 145 3.47 0.41 -4.65
CA THR A 145 4.61 0.84 -5.49
C THR A 145 5.15 -0.33 -6.30
N ARG A 146 5.38 -1.49 -5.66
CA ARG A 146 5.86 -2.68 -6.36
C ARG A 146 4.85 -3.13 -7.42
N ARG A 147 3.56 -3.15 -7.10
CA ARG A 147 2.52 -3.54 -8.05
C ARG A 147 2.49 -2.64 -9.28
N LEU A 148 2.53 -1.32 -9.08
CA LEU A 148 2.56 -0.35 -10.18
C LEU A 148 3.85 -0.41 -11.00
N GLN A 149 4.98 -0.76 -10.37
CA GLN A 149 6.25 -0.93 -11.07
C GLN A 149 6.30 -2.18 -11.96
N GLU A 150 5.45 -3.18 -11.69
CA GLU A 150 5.32 -4.40 -12.51
C GLU A 150 4.43 -4.17 -13.76
N VAL A 151 3.71 -3.05 -13.83
CA VAL A 151 2.89 -2.69 -15.00
C VAL A 151 3.79 -2.25 -16.16
N ASP A 152 3.50 -2.76 -17.36
CA ASP A 152 4.18 -2.38 -18.60
C ASP A 152 4.17 -0.86 -18.79
N GLU A 153 5.31 -0.27 -19.16
CA GLU A 153 5.45 1.16 -19.38
C GLU A 153 4.48 1.68 -20.45
N ALA A 154 4.14 0.88 -21.45
CA ALA A 154 3.19 1.25 -22.50
C ALA A 154 1.75 1.46 -21.97
N ALA A 155 1.38 0.82 -20.86
CA ALA A 155 0.03 0.99 -20.29
C ALA A 155 -0.20 2.37 -19.66
N TRP A 156 0.87 3.12 -19.40
CA TRP A 156 0.83 4.47 -18.83
C TRP A 156 0.58 5.55 -19.90
N ASP A 157 0.64 5.18 -21.18
CA ASP A 157 0.43 6.06 -22.32
C ASP A 157 -0.77 5.58 -23.16
N CYS A 158 -1.87 6.34 -23.18
CA CYS A 158 -3.09 5.94 -23.88
C CYS A 158 -3.02 6.18 -25.40
N ASP A 159 -2.01 6.89 -25.90
CA ASP A 159 -1.92 7.23 -27.32
C ASP A 159 -1.58 6.00 -28.18
N GLU A 160 -0.88 5.00 -27.62
CA GLU A 160 -0.56 3.73 -28.31
C GLU A 160 -1.56 2.60 -28.00
N GLY A 161 -2.54 2.81 -27.12
CA GLY A 161 -3.29 1.72 -26.51
C GLY A 161 -4.74 2.04 -26.12
N GLY A 162 -5.48 2.79 -26.95
CA GLY A 162 -6.95 2.88 -26.88
C GLY A 162 -7.52 3.46 -25.58
N SER A 163 -8.09 4.66 -25.68
CA SER A 163 -8.83 5.32 -24.59
C SER A 163 -9.69 4.33 -23.76
N PRO A 164 -9.57 4.32 -22.43
CA PRO A 164 -10.41 3.49 -21.56
C PRO A 164 -11.89 3.90 -21.52
N GLU A 165 -12.29 5.02 -22.15
CA GLU A 165 -13.68 5.51 -22.11
C GLU A 165 -14.68 4.66 -22.92
N GLU A 166 -14.24 3.58 -23.57
CA GLU A 166 -15.11 2.76 -24.45
C GLU A 166 -15.39 1.31 -23.97
N LYS A 167 -15.28 1.00 -22.66
CA LYS A 167 -15.80 -0.28 -22.11
C LYS A 167 -16.51 -0.15 -20.77
#